data_AF-A0A835S7F8-F1
#
_entry.id   AF-A0A835S7F8-F1
#
_cell.length_a   1.000
_cell.length_b   1.000
_cell.length_c   1.000
_cell.angle_alpha   90.00
_cell.angle_beta   90.00
_cell.angle_gamma   90.00
#
_symmetry.space_group_name_H-M   'P 1'
#
loop_
_entity.id
_entity.type
_entity.pdbx_description
1 polymer ?
#
loop_
_entity_poly.entity_id
_entity_poly.type
_entity_poly.pdbx_seq_one_letter_code
_entity_poly.pdbx_strand_id
1 'polypeptide(L)'
;MNKIIIIFAVSIVITTIFAIPAVTDQFADSASRKKIHFTQTITSSPDPGIGHGGEQLAIILSPNEGTLYDGSLTYTASEPVQIIVLHEIAKDQARGQPTWTVDGETVYALTSIDSGKNSGAIEFTGAALALHSENAQPFTVTASVDGWIRGQPTEVIMQKFEIPKEETTLKLSRANVPATIPMHLGFYENKTVHYIITDTNDQSHADLITEKQGWKVELAPPLSKTPKEALGTVYMFTDGIEGDGIQGFQHEVFSHTPAQLDQYSALQSVIQVSWKIGQNPEIFDSVEAIKEAEEGKRITLEETDVVINAPQIIWPEGQMLVKENKTLSDDTPYGGGQIIDINQENMTVTFVAHRGWGPDGSTVYYIVTDATPSGPAEMMGVTYTPTSASLITSPAAVELFQFRDGIKGSGPVGFQPGIAAAAPGDENYSPMWRIFMISWNDPENASVLETKADIDAFQKEGLITVSLATPMNSDHIVNCPFIDPFQQLNATSNNG
;
A
#
# COMPACT_ATOMS: atom_id res chain seq x y z
N MET A 1 94.49 -20.40 1.49
CA MET A 1 95.04 -20.70 0.15
C MET A 1 93.90 -21.30 -0.67
N ASN A 2 93.34 -20.78 -1.76
CA ASN A 2 93.58 -19.69 -2.72
C ASN A 2 92.22 -19.53 -3.46
N LYS A 3 91.79 -18.45 -4.09
CA LYS A 3 92.16 -17.04 -4.19
C LYS A 3 90.89 -16.33 -4.70
N ILE A 4 90.62 -15.15 -4.14
CA ILE A 4 89.70 -14.15 -4.69
C ILE A 4 90.25 -13.69 -6.04
N ILE A 5 89.43 -13.71 -7.09
CA ILE A 5 89.54 -12.77 -8.23
C ILE A 5 88.12 -12.36 -8.64
N ILE A 6 87.76 -11.17 -8.18
CA ILE A 6 86.72 -10.30 -8.73
C ILE A 6 87.33 -9.61 -9.94
N ILE A 7 86.75 -9.78 -11.13
CA ILE A 7 86.98 -8.88 -12.26
C ILE A 7 85.60 -8.44 -12.79
N PHE A 8 85.30 -7.19 -12.47
CA PHE A 8 84.29 -6.35 -13.09
C PHE A 8 84.90 -5.73 -14.36
N ALA A 9 84.28 -5.90 -15.53
CA ALA A 9 84.48 -5.09 -16.73
C ALA A 9 83.25 -5.24 -17.63
N VAL A 10 82.21 -4.44 -17.39
CA VAL A 10 81.79 -3.29 -18.23
C VAL A 10 81.33 -3.67 -19.64
N SER A 11 80.02 -3.86 -19.74
CA SER A 11 79.09 -3.27 -20.71
C SER A 11 79.44 -3.26 -22.21
N ILE A 12 78.84 -4.21 -22.95
CA ILE A 12 78.28 -3.93 -24.29
C ILE A 12 76.83 -4.42 -24.28
N VAL A 13 75.90 -3.47 -24.40
CA VAL A 13 74.47 -3.73 -24.62
C VAL A 13 74.32 -4.23 -26.05
N ILE A 14 73.99 -5.50 -26.22
CA ILE A 14 73.40 -6.03 -27.44
C ILE A 14 71.95 -6.36 -27.09
N THR A 15 71.05 -5.42 -27.41
CA THR A 15 69.61 -5.67 -27.47
C THR A 15 69.33 -6.57 -28.66
N THR A 16 69.41 -7.88 -28.45
CA THR A 16 68.77 -8.86 -29.33
C THR A 16 67.27 -8.76 -29.10
N ILE A 17 66.59 -8.08 -30.01
CA ILE A 17 65.13 -8.10 -30.17
C ILE A 17 64.74 -9.55 -30.46
N PHE A 18 64.24 -10.26 -29.46
CA PHE A 18 63.40 -11.43 -29.72
C PHE A 18 62.07 -10.90 -30.23
N ALA A 19 61.88 -10.99 -31.55
CA ALA A 19 60.55 -10.88 -32.14
C ALA A 19 59.74 -12.09 -31.66
N ILE A 20 58.95 -11.88 -30.61
CA ILE A 20 57.82 -12.76 -30.32
C ILE A 20 56.81 -12.47 -31.43
N PRO A 21 56.42 -13.44 -32.27
CA PRO A 21 55.34 -13.22 -33.20
C PRO A 21 54.11 -12.85 -32.37
N ALA A 22 53.59 -11.64 -32.56
CA ALA A 22 52.26 -11.29 -32.13
C ALA A 22 51.34 -12.27 -32.85
N VAL A 23 50.91 -13.29 -32.12
CA VAL A 23 49.80 -14.13 -32.53
C VAL A 23 48.64 -13.18 -32.70
N THR A 24 48.31 -12.88 -33.96
CA THR A 24 46.99 -12.39 -34.31
C THR A 24 46.03 -13.48 -33.88
N ASP A 25 45.41 -13.30 -32.72
CA ASP A 25 44.22 -14.05 -32.36
C ASP A 25 43.13 -13.67 -33.36
N GLN A 26 43.10 -14.38 -34.49
CA GLN A 26 41.89 -14.60 -35.25
C GLN A 26 41.00 -15.50 -34.40
N PHE A 27 40.28 -14.93 -33.44
CA PHE A 27 39.10 -15.61 -32.93
C PHE A 27 38.02 -15.53 -34.01
N ALA A 28 38.00 -16.55 -34.86
CA ALA A 28 36.74 -17.04 -35.41
C ALA A 28 35.99 -17.67 -34.24
N ASP A 29 35.37 -16.84 -33.40
CA ASP A 29 34.44 -17.33 -32.39
C ASP A 29 33.18 -17.79 -33.12
N SER A 30 32.82 -19.05 -32.95
CA SER A 30 31.58 -19.61 -33.50
C SER A 30 30.41 -19.14 -32.64
N ALA A 31 30.15 -17.84 -32.64
CA ALA A 31 28.98 -17.27 -32.00
C ALA A 31 27.72 -17.98 -32.51
N SER A 32 26.80 -18.30 -31.61
CA SER A 32 25.52 -18.93 -31.93
C SER A 32 24.83 -18.16 -33.06
N ARG A 33 24.45 -18.86 -34.13
CA ARG A 33 23.70 -18.30 -35.27
C ARG A 33 22.27 -18.77 -35.21
N LYS A 34 21.32 -17.84 -35.15
CA LYS A 34 19.88 -18.14 -35.22
C LYS A 34 19.26 -17.43 -36.42
N LYS A 35 18.48 -18.15 -37.21
CA LYS A 35 17.71 -17.53 -38.30
C LYS A 35 16.56 -16.72 -37.72
N ILE A 36 16.33 -15.52 -38.24
CA ILE A 36 15.14 -14.70 -37.98
C ILE A 36 14.37 -14.53 -39.28
N HIS A 37 13.07 -14.81 -39.23
CA HIS A 37 12.17 -14.59 -40.35
C HIS A 37 10.78 -14.29 -39.81
N PHE A 38 10.29 -13.07 -39.99
CA PHE A 38 8.95 -12.69 -39.55
C PHE A 38 8.36 -11.57 -40.40
N THR A 39 7.05 -11.39 -40.29
CA THR A 39 6.33 -10.19 -40.75
C THR A 39 5.41 -9.73 -39.64
N GLN A 40 5.47 -8.46 -39.27
CA GLN A 40 4.70 -7.89 -38.17
C GLN A 40 4.25 -6.47 -38.47
N THR A 41 3.07 -6.09 -37.98
CA THR A 41 2.61 -4.70 -37.97
C THR A 41 2.90 -4.09 -36.59
N ILE A 42 3.56 -2.95 -36.58
CA ILE A 42 4.02 -2.22 -35.39
C ILE A 42 3.46 -0.80 -35.47
N THR A 43 2.92 -0.30 -34.37
CA THR A 43 2.61 1.13 -34.20
C THR A 43 3.80 1.80 -33.52
N SER A 44 4.24 2.95 -34.02
CA SER A 44 5.33 3.71 -33.42
C SER A 44 4.97 4.24 -32.03
N SER A 45 6.01 4.52 -31.25
CA SER A 45 5.93 5.27 -29.99
C SER A 45 6.86 6.48 -30.06
N PRO A 46 6.74 7.47 -29.16
CA PRO A 46 7.76 8.51 -29.03
C PRO A 46 9.17 7.92 -28.96
N ASP A 47 10.13 8.53 -29.67
CA ASP A 47 11.52 8.06 -29.68
C ASP A 47 12.13 8.24 -28.27
N PRO A 48 12.60 7.15 -27.61
CA PRO A 48 13.13 7.23 -26.26
C PRO A 48 14.57 7.77 -26.20
N GLY A 49 15.18 8.10 -27.35
CA GLY A 49 16.52 8.68 -27.43
C GLY A 49 16.58 10.09 -26.82
N ILE A 50 17.61 10.36 -26.02
CA ILE A 50 17.86 11.69 -25.47
C ILE A 50 18.03 12.69 -26.62
N GLY A 51 17.15 13.69 -26.66
CA GLY A 51 17.13 14.71 -27.72
C GLY A 51 16.10 14.47 -28.83
N HIS A 52 15.39 13.34 -28.81
CA HIS A 52 14.41 12.96 -29.84
C HIS A 52 12.94 13.05 -29.36
N GLY A 53 12.67 13.76 -28.26
CA GLY A 53 11.36 13.81 -27.55
C GLY A 53 10.17 14.43 -28.31
N GLY A 54 10.29 14.71 -29.61
CA GLY A 54 9.22 15.15 -30.49
C GLY A 54 9.00 14.25 -31.71
N GLU A 55 9.72 13.14 -31.77
CA GLU A 55 9.81 12.24 -32.92
C GLU A 55 9.22 10.86 -32.57
N GLN A 56 8.97 10.04 -33.58
CA GLN A 56 8.35 8.71 -33.45
C GLN A 56 9.29 7.62 -33.93
N LEU A 57 9.33 6.50 -33.21
CA LEU A 57 10.18 5.36 -33.50
C LEU A 57 9.38 4.05 -33.43
N ALA A 58 9.56 3.19 -34.42
CA ALA A 58 9.06 1.82 -34.45
C ALA A 58 10.24 0.85 -34.48
N ILE A 59 10.56 0.24 -33.34
CA ILE A 59 11.69 -0.70 -33.20
C ILE A 59 11.27 -2.06 -33.76
N ILE A 60 12.03 -2.53 -34.77
CA ILE A 60 11.80 -3.82 -35.45
C ILE A 60 12.69 -4.91 -34.83
N LEU A 61 13.95 -4.56 -34.53
CA LEU A 61 14.90 -5.42 -33.80
C LEU A 61 15.55 -4.58 -32.70
N SER A 62 15.37 -4.98 -31.45
CA SER A 62 15.89 -4.25 -30.28
C SER A 62 17.41 -4.41 -30.13
N PRO A 63 18.12 -3.37 -29.64
CA PRO A 63 19.53 -3.49 -29.28
C PRO A 63 19.71 -4.47 -28.11
N ASN A 64 20.74 -5.31 -28.19
CA ASN A 64 21.16 -6.19 -27.09
C ASN A 64 22.68 -6.26 -27.09
N GLU A 65 23.31 -6.20 -25.90
CA GLU A 65 24.77 -6.26 -25.77
C GLU A 65 25.33 -7.54 -26.40
N GLY A 66 26.33 -7.42 -27.27
CA GLY A 66 26.98 -8.54 -27.96
C GLY A 66 26.15 -9.15 -29.09
N THR A 67 25.03 -8.52 -29.49
CA THR A 67 24.14 -9.03 -30.55
C THR A 67 24.35 -8.29 -31.87
N LEU A 68 24.50 -9.04 -32.95
CA LEU A 68 24.60 -8.52 -34.32
C LEU A 68 23.55 -9.16 -35.22
N TYR A 69 22.66 -8.34 -35.76
CA TYR A 69 21.70 -8.71 -36.79
C TYR A 69 22.29 -8.47 -38.18
N ASP A 70 22.03 -9.39 -39.09
CA ASP A 70 22.52 -9.36 -40.47
C ASP A 70 21.46 -9.95 -41.42
N GLY A 71 20.90 -9.14 -42.31
CA GLY A 71 19.87 -9.60 -43.24
C GLY A 71 19.12 -8.48 -43.95
N SER A 72 17.91 -8.80 -44.38
CA SER A 72 17.07 -7.94 -45.22
C SER A 72 15.82 -7.46 -44.46
N LEU A 73 15.44 -6.20 -44.69
CA LEU A 73 14.18 -5.59 -44.26
C LEU A 73 13.37 -5.24 -45.50
N THR A 74 12.08 -5.57 -45.50
CA THR A 74 11.06 -4.98 -46.39
C THR A 74 9.96 -4.36 -45.54
N TYR A 75 9.47 -3.16 -45.85
CA TYR A 75 8.44 -2.51 -45.04
C TYR A 75 7.43 -1.70 -45.86
N THR A 76 6.27 -1.44 -45.25
CA THR A 76 5.25 -0.48 -45.71
C THR A 76 4.67 0.26 -44.50
N ALA A 77 4.78 1.58 -44.50
CA ALA A 77 4.38 2.50 -43.42
C ALA A 77 3.26 3.44 -43.85
N SER A 78 2.46 3.91 -42.88
CA SER A 78 1.36 4.85 -43.10
C SER A 78 1.84 6.27 -43.43
N GLU A 79 3.10 6.59 -43.18
CA GLU A 79 3.74 7.86 -43.54
C GLU A 79 5.20 7.64 -44.02
N PRO A 80 5.86 8.66 -44.60
CA PRO A 80 7.28 8.59 -44.94
C PRO A 80 8.15 8.39 -43.69
N VAL A 81 9.09 7.44 -43.75
CA VAL A 81 9.97 7.09 -42.61
C VAL A 81 11.44 7.02 -42.99
N GLN A 82 12.33 7.22 -42.02
CA GLN A 82 13.76 6.97 -42.11
C GLN A 82 14.06 5.57 -41.53
N ILE A 83 15.07 4.88 -42.09
CA ILE A 83 15.54 3.61 -41.55
C ILE A 83 16.71 3.89 -40.61
N ILE A 84 16.59 3.45 -39.37
CA ILE A 84 17.62 3.60 -38.34
C ILE A 84 18.29 2.24 -38.12
N VAL A 85 19.61 2.21 -38.28
CA VAL A 85 20.45 1.07 -37.88
C VAL A 85 21.38 1.55 -36.79
N LEU A 86 21.32 0.89 -35.63
CA LEU A 86 22.20 1.18 -34.51
C LEU A 86 23.37 0.20 -34.51
N HIS A 87 24.57 0.71 -34.19
CA HIS A 87 25.78 -0.09 -34.08
C HIS A 87 26.37 0.07 -32.68
N GLU A 88 26.77 -1.03 -32.05
CA GLU A 88 27.49 -0.97 -30.78
C GLU A 88 28.77 -0.16 -30.94
N ILE A 89 29.01 0.73 -29.97
CA ILE A 89 30.24 1.48 -29.89
C ILE A 89 30.58 1.77 -28.42
N ALA A 90 31.86 1.70 -28.10
CA ALA A 90 32.32 2.14 -26.78
C ALA A 90 32.18 3.66 -26.65
N LYS A 91 31.69 4.14 -25.49
CA LYS A 91 31.43 5.56 -25.24
C LYS A 91 32.65 6.46 -25.46
N ASP A 92 33.86 5.97 -25.20
CA ASP A 92 35.13 6.69 -25.42
C ASP A 92 35.56 6.76 -26.91
N GLN A 93 34.89 5.99 -27.77
CA GLN A 93 35.05 5.97 -29.22
C GLN A 93 33.98 6.77 -29.98
N ALA A 94 32.95 7.27 -29.28
CA ALA A 94 31.98 8.22 -29.82
C ALA A 94 32.62 9.60 -30.04
N ARG A 95 33.26 9.80 -31.21
CA ARG A 95 34.09 10.98 -31.53
C ARG A 95 33.61 11.68 -32.80
N GLY A 96 32.38 12.21 -32.77
CA GLY A 96 31.82 13.11 -33.78
C GLY A 96 30.83 12.48 -34.77
N GLN A 97 30.65 11.16 -34.76
CA GLN A 97 29.56 10.47 -35.47
C GLN A 97 28.21 10.67 -34.75
N PRO A 98 27.07 10.58 -35.46
CA PRO A 98 25.76 10.54 -34.83
C PRO A 98 25.65 9.37 -33.85
N THR A 99 25.03 9.61 -32.70
CA THR A 99 24.84 8.61 -31.66
C THR A 99 23.44 8.64 -31.12
N TRP A 100 22.97 7.50 -30.62
CA TRP A 100 21.69 7.35 -29.94
C TRP A 100 21.89 6.69 -28.58
N THR A 101 21.17 7.19 -27.57
CA THR A 101 21.25 6.72 -26.19
C THR A 101 19.95 7.05 -25.45
N VAL A 102 19.52 6.15 -24.56
CA VAL A 102 18.30 6.33 -23.74
C VAL A 102 18.65 6.82 -22.34
N ASP A 103 19.78 6.38 -21.79
CA ASP A 103 20.22 6.58 -20.41
C ASP A 103 21.44 7.52 -20.29
N GLY A 104 22.09 7.85 -21.41
CA GLY A 104 23.37 8.58 -21.43
C GLY A 104 24.58 7.74 -21.06
N GLU A 105 24.40 6.46 -20.73
CA GLU A 105 25.45 5.51 -20.36
C GLU A 105 25.76 4.56 -21.53
N THR A 106 24.73 3.93 -22.10
CA THR A 106 24.81 3.03 -23.24
C THR A 106 24.70 3.83 -24.53
N VAL A 107 25.76 3.82 -25.35
CA VAL A 107 25.85 4.64 -26.56
C VAL A 107 25.91 3.73 -27.80
N TYR A 108 25.05 4.01 -28.77
CA TYR A 108 25.09 3.39 -30.09
C TYR A 108 25.50 4.42 -31.14
N ALA A 109 26.32 4.02 -32.11
CA ALA A 109 26.50 4.80 -33.33
C ALA A 109 25.24 4.66 -34.20
N LEU A 110 24.70 5.78 -34.66
CA LEU A 110 23.44 5.84 -35.39
C LEU A 110 23.70 6.04 -36.88
N THR A 111 23.19 5.12 -37.68
CA THR A 111 23.06 5.29 -39.13
C THR A 111 21.60 5.59 -39.44
N SER A 112 21.31 6.80 -39.94
CA SER A 112 20.00 7.15 -40.49
C SER A 112 20.05 7.12 -42.00
N ILE A 113 19.13 6.36 -42.59
CA ILE A 113 18.96 6.23 -44.03
C ILE A 113 17.61 6.83 -44.36
N ASP A 114 17.63 8.05 -44.88
CA ASP A 114 16.42 8.72 -45.34
C ASP A 114 15.88 8.00 -46.58
N SER A 115 14.74 7.33 -46.41
CA SER A 115 14.05 6.69 -47.52
C SER A 115 13.13 7.67 -48.25
N GLY A 116 12.68 8.74 -47.57
CA GLY A 116 11.65 9.67 -48.01
C GLY A 116 10.34 9.02 -48.47
N LYS A 117 10.10 7.75 -48.09
CA LYS A 117 9.08 6.88 -48.69
C LYS A 117 8.30 6.11 -47.64
N ASN A 118 7.09 5.74 -48.03
CA ASN A 118 6.18 4.90 -47.24
C ASN A 118 6.48 3.39 -47.40
N SER A 119 7.44 2.98 -48.23
CA SER A 119 7.77 1.58 -48.42
C SER A 119 9.15 1.41 -49.02
N GLY A 120 9.85 0.34 -48.66
CA GLY A 120 11.18 0.05 -49.20
C GLY A 120 11.68 -1.33 -48.83
N ALA A 121 12.85 -1.67 -49.38
CA ALA A 121 13.61 -2.86 -49.02
C ALA A 121 15.11 -2.50 -48.91
N ILE A 122 15.80 -3.06 -47.92
CA ILE A 122 17.21 -2.81 -47.66
C ILE A 122 17.90 -4.02 -47.02
N GLU A 123 19.19 -4.18 -47.30
CA GLU A 123 20.09 -5.06 -46.54
C GLU A 123 20.74 -4.26 -45.41
N PHE A 124 20.78 -4.83 -44.20
CA PHE A 124 21.32 -4.17 -43.02
C PHE A 124 22.23 -5.11 -42.23
N THR A 125 23.20 -4.51 -41.54
CA THR A 125 24.00 -5.18 -40.51
C THR A 125 24.12 -4.22 -39.33
N GLY A 126 23.67 -4.61 -38.13
CA GLY A 126 23.66 -3.73 -36.96
C GLY A 126 23.20 -4.41 -35.70
N ALA A 127 23.33 -3.71 -34.57
CA ALA A 127 22.87 -4.15 -33.26
C ALA A 127 21.38 -3.89 -33.04
N ALA A 128 20.78 -2.95 -33.76
CA ALA A 128 19.33 -2.73 -33.77
C ALA A 128 18.85 -2.23 -35.14
N LEU A 129 17.55 -2.37 -35.38
CA LEU A 129 16.87 -1.89 -36.59
C LEU A 129 15.54 -1.27 -36.20
N ALA A 130 15.29 -0.05 -36.65
CA ALA A 130 14.05 0.68 -36.41
C ALA A 130 13.63 1.53 -37.62
N LEU A 131 12.39 1.98 -37.62
CA LEU A 131 11.87 3.00 -38.52
C LEU A 131 11.52 4.25 -37.72
N HIS A 132 11.89 5.41 -38.23
CA HIS A 132 11.83 6.69 -37.54
C HIS A 132 11.04 7.72 -38.34
N SER A 133 10.30 8.59 -37.66
CA SER A 133 9.61 9.74 -38.24
C SER A 133 9.84 10.97 -37.37
N GLU A 134 10.20 12.08 -38.01
CA GLU A 134 10.35 13.37 -37.35
C GLU A 134 9.00 13.98 -36.94
N ASN A 135 7.87 13.36 -37.33
CA ASN A 135 6.54 13.78 -36.94
C ASN A 135 6.19 13.28 -35.53
N ALA A 136 5.56 14.13 -34.73
CA ALA A 136 5.10 13.76 -33.39
C ALA A 136 3.88 12.80 -33.38
N GLN A 137 3.23 12.58 -34.52
CA GLN A 137 2.02 11.74 -34.61
C GLN A 137 2.40 10.27 -34.85
N PRO A 138 1.78 9.31 -34.13
CA PRO A 138 2.07 7.90 -34.33
C PRO A 138 1.81 7.42 -35.76
N PHE A 139 2.67 6.55 -36.27
CA PHE A 139 2.50 5.86 -37.53
C PHE A 139 2.44 4.34 -37.35
N THR A 140 1.87 3.65 -38.32
CA THR A 140 1.86 2.18 -38.36
C THR A 140 2.75 1.69 -39.48
N VAL A 141 3.50 0.62 -39.24
CA VAL A 141 4.35 -0.03 -40.23
C VAL A 141 4.20 -1.54 -40.20
N THR A 142 4.02 -2.15 -41.37
CA THR A 142 4.20 -3.58 -41.56
C THR A 142 5.63 -3.83 -42.05
N ALA A 143 6.42 -4.56 -41.27
CA ALA A 143 7.81 -4.88 -41.56
C ALA A 143 8.02 -6.40 -41.66
N SER A 144 8.76 -6.82 -42.67
CA SER A 144 9.22 -8.19 -42.90
C SER A 144 10.73 -8.25 -42.81
N VAL A 145 11.26 -9.12 -41.96
CA VAL A 145 12.71 -9.34 -41.80
C VAL A 145 13.05 -10.78 -42.17
N ASP A 146 14.11 -10.99 -42.95
CA ASP A 146 14.75 -12.30 -43.17
C ASP A 146 16.26 -12.16 -43.01
N GLY A 147 16.84 -12.87 -42.05
CA GLY A 147 18.26 -12.71 -41.69
C GLY A 147 18.74 -13.63 -40.59
N TRP A 148 19.84 -13.25 -39.96
CA TRP A 148 20.53 -14.00 -38.93
C TRP A 148 20.87 -13.12 -37.73
N ILE A 149 20.75 -13.69 -36.53
CA ILE A 149 21.33 -13.17 -35.30
C ILE A 149 22.67 -13.86 -35.10
N ARG A 150 23.70 -13.09 -34.78
CA ARG A 150 25.04 -13.56 -34.39
C ARG A 150 25.36 -12.97 -33.01
N GLY A 151 25.93 -13.76 -32.12
CA GLY A 151 26.28 -13.31 -30.76
C GLY A 151 25.41 -13.90 -29.66
N GLN A 152 25.57 -13.40 -28.43
CA GLN A 152 24.80 -13.77 -27.24
C GLN A 152 24.13 -12.51 -26.68
N PRO A 153 22.85 -12.55 -26.27
CA PRO A 153 21.93 -13.69 -26.32
C PRO A 153 21.38 -13.97 -27.73
N THR A 154 21.01 -15.23 -28.02
CA THR A 154 20.42 -15.63 -29.31
C THR A 154 18.89 -15.50 -29.37
N GLU A 155 18.27 -14.90 -28.35
CA GLU A 155 16.84 -14.58 -28.35
C GLU A 155 16.64 -13.13 -28.76
N VAL A 156 15.77 -12.90 -29.74
CA VAL A 156 15.21 -11.56 -29.96
C VAL A 156 14.27 -11.32 -28.80
N ILE A 157 14.79 -10.75 -27.72
CA ILE A 157 13.94 -10.07 -26.76
C ILE A 157 13.47 -8.84 -27.52
N MET A 158 12.22 -8.85 -28.01
CA MET A 158 11.54 -7.59 -28.31
C MET A 158 11.44 -6.87 -26.98
N GLN A 159 12.46 -6.06 -26.67
CA GLN A 159 12.38 -5.12 -25.59
C GLN A 159 11.36 -4.09 -26.09
N LYS A 160 10.11 -4.30 -25.70
CA LYS A 160 9.08 -3.29 -25.75
C LYS A 160 9.65 -2.19 -24.85
N PHE A 161 10.22 -1.14 -25.45
CA PHE A 161 10.48 0.09 -24.73
C PHE A 161 9.10 0.65 -24.38
N GLU A 162 8.49 0.10 -23.34
CA GLU A 162 7.44 0.79 -22.63
C GLU A 162 8.14 2.01 -22.07
N ILE A 163 7.93 3.16 -22.73
CA ILE A 163 8.03 4.44 -22.06
C ILE A 163 7.30 4.21 -20.74
N PRO A 164 7.94 4.39 -19.57
CA PRO A 164 7.21 4.35 -18.32
C PRO A 164 6.11 5.39 -18.47
N LYS A 165 4.88 4.95 -18.75
CA LYS A 165 3.70 5.78 -18.56
C LYS A 165 3.84 6.18 -17.11
N GLU A 166 4.04 7.48 -16.84
CA GLU A 166 4.10 7.96 -15.46
C GLU A 166 2.96 7.29 -14.71
N GLU A 167 3.28 6.42 -13.74
CA GLU A 167 2.26 5.70 -13.00
C GLU A 167 1.35 6.77 -12.41
N THR A 168 0.10 6.78 -12.88
CA THR A 168 -0.85 7.82 -12.48
C THR A 168 -1.06 7.68 -10.98
N THR A 169 -0.48 8.62 -10.24
CA THR A 169 -0.47 8.61 -8.78
C THR A 169 -1.39 9.72 -8.30
N LEU A 170 -2.44 9.32 -7.59
CA LEU A 170 -3.30 10.25 -6.88
C LEU A 170 -2.63 10.69 -5.58
N LYS A 171 -2.29 11.97 -5.51
CA LYS A 171 -1.76 12.60 -4.30
C LYS A 171 -2.86 13.36 -3.59
N LEU A 172 -3.25 12.86 -2.42
CA LEU A 172 -4.13 13.59 -1.51
C LEU A 172 -3.29 14.40 -0.52
N SER A 173 -3.57 15.69 -0.41
CA SER A 173 -3.02 16.47 0.70
C SER A 173 -3.57 15.95 2.02
N ARG A 174 -2.72 15.90 3.05
CA ARG A 174 -3.09 15.44 4.40
C ARG A 174 -3.68 14.03 4.35
N ALA A 175 -3.09 13.16 3.53
CA ALA A 175 -3.53 11.78 3.39
C ALA A 175 -3.36 11.00 4.69
N ASN A 176 -2.31 11.33 5.45
CA ASN A 176 -2.02 10.77 6.76
C ASN A 176 -1.75 11.92 7.74
N VAL A 177 -2.52 12.00 8.82
CA VAL A 177 -2.36 13.04 9.85
C VAL A 177 -2.38 12.41 11.24
N PRO A 178 -1.69 12.99 12.24
CA PRO A 178 -1.79 12.51 13.61
C PRO A 178 -3.18 12.83 14.18
N ALA A 179 -3.73 11.89 14.95
CA ALA A 179 -4.95 12.08 15.73
C ALA A 179 -4.71 11.65 17.18
N THR A 180 -4.78 12.59 18.12
CA THR A 180 -4.59 12.32 19.55
C THR A 180 -5.95 12.12 20.22
N ILE A 181 -6.15 10.93 20.78
CA ILE A 181 -7.41 10.44 21.36
C ILE A 181 -7.20 10.20 22.86
N PRO A 182 -8.15 10.57 23.73
CA PRO A 182 -8.06 10.31 25.16
C PRO A 182 -8.19 8.81 25.43
N MET A 183 -7.35 8.30 26.32
CA MET A 183 -7.43 6.95 26.86
C MET A 183 -8.14 6.96 28.21
N HIS A 184 -8.81 5.86 28.49
CA HIS A 184 -9.42 5.54 29.78
C HIS A 184 -8.63 4.45 30.48
N LEU A 185 -8.69 4.45 31.81
CA LEU A 185 -8.19 3.36 32.65
C LEU A 185 -9.34 2.40 32.97
N GLY A 186 -9.09 1.10 32.86
CA GLY A 186 -9.99 0.03 33.25
C GLY A 186 -9.24 -1.11 33.94
N PHE A 187 -9.97 -2.14 34.35
CA PHE A 187 -9.43 -3.32 35.00
C PHE A 187 -9.73 -4.63 34.27
N TYR A 188 -8.81 -5.57 34.36
CA TYR A 188 -8.96 -6.97 33.97
C TYR A 188 -8.12 -7.83 34.92
N GLU A 189 -8.75 -8.81 35.59
CA GLU A 189 -8.09 -9.74 36.53
C GLU A 189 -7.12 -9.07 37.53
N ASN A 190 -7.57 -8.00 38.21
CA ASN A 190 -6.78 -7.22 39.17
C ASN A 190 -5.59 -6.46 38.56
N LYS A 191 -5.56 -6.30 37.24
CA LYS A 191 -4.54 -5.56 36.50
C LYS A 191 -5.19 -4.46 35.66
N THR A 192 -4.38 -3.52 35.22
CA THR A 192 -4.86 -2.36 34.46
C THR A 192 -4.93 -2.63 32.96
N VAL A 193 -5.91 -2.00 32.33
CA VAL A 193 -6.09 -1.92 30.88
C VAL A 193 -6.26 -0.45 30.53
N HIS A 194 -5.64 0.00 29.44
CA HIS A 194 -5.86 1.32 28.86
C HIS A 194 -6.58 1.14 27.53
N TYR A 195 -7.67 1.86 27.32
CA TYR A 195 -8.54 1.69 26.17
C TYR A 195 -9.05 3.05 25.67
N ILE A 196 -9.56 3.10 24.45
CA ILE A 196 -10.26 4.28 23.91
C ILE A 196 -11.73 3.94 23.69
N ILE A 197 -12.61 4.95 23.59
CA ILE A 197 -14.00 4.75 23.18
C ILE A 197 -14.27 5.67 21.98
N THR A 198 -14.68 5.07 20.86
CA THR A 198 -14.87 5.81 19.60
C THR A 198 -16.31 5.87 19.13
N ASP A 199 -17.10 4.82 19.37
CA ASP A 199 -18.47 4.72 18.87
C ASP A 199 -19.39 3.99 19.85
N THR A 200 -20.70 4.24 19.75
CA THR A 200 -21.73 3.44 20.45
C THR A 200 -23.04 3.45 19.69
N ASN A 201 -23.90 2.43 19.86
CA ASN A 201 -25.24 2.42 19.28
C ASN A 201 -26.26 3.32 20.01
N ASP A 202 -25.93 3.83 21.19
CA ASP A 202 -26.87 4.57 22.02
C ASP A 202 -26.50 6.06 22.11
N GLN A 203 -27.44 6.94 21.72
CA GLN A 203 -27.19 8.39 21.69
C GLN A 203 -26.89 8.95 23.09
N SER A 204 -27.55 8.44 24.14
CA SER A 204 -27.34 8.95 25.49
C SER A 204 -25.93 8.63 25.99
N HIS A 205 -25.42 7.43 25.68
CA HIS A 205 -24.03 7.06 25.97
C HIS A 205 -23.04 7.83 25.09
N ALA A 206 -23.34 8.06 23.81
CA ALA A 206 -22.49 8.85 22.94
C ALA A 206 -22.29 10.27 23.49
N ASP A 207 -23.38 10.93 23.91
CA ASP A 207 -23.36 12.27 24.48
C ASP A 207 -22.62 12.30 25.82
N LEU A 208 -22.94 11.37 26.73
CA LEU A 208 -22.32 11.25 28.05
C LEU A 208 -20.80 11.07 27.94
N ILE A 209 -20.36 10.12 27.11
CA ILE A 209 -18.94 9.79 26.98
C ILE A 209 -18.21 10.94 26.27
N THR A 210 -18.82 11.54 25.24
CA THR A 210 -18.28 12.73 24.56
C THR A 210 -18.00 13.86 25.54
N GLU A 211 -18.96 14.17 26.42
CA GLU A 211 -18.78 15.19 27.45
C GLU A 211 -17.68 14.82 28.44
N LYS A 212 -17.67 13.56 28.93
CA LYS A 212 -16.71 13.09 29.93
C LYS A 212 -15.28 13.08 29.42
N GLN A 213 -15.04 12.61 28.19
CA GLN A 213 -13.69 12.47 27.63
C GLN A 213 -13.22 13.70 26.84
N GLY A 214 -14.11 14.68 26.62
CA GLY A 214 -13.81 15.90 25.86
C GLY A 214 -13.44 15.65 24.40
N TRP A 215 -13.87 14.51 23.85
CA TRP A 215 -13.59 14.05 22.48
C TRP A 215 -14.79 13.25 21.96
N LYS A 216 -15.22 13.49 20.73
CA LYS A 216 -16.49 13.01 20.20
C LYS A 216 -16.55 11.48 20.05
N VAL A 217 -17.56 10.86 20.66
CA VAL A 217 -17.99 9.49 20.36
C VAL A 217 -19.06 9.53 19.28
N GLU A 218 -18.87 8.78 18.21
CA GLU A 218 -19.84 8.73 17.11
C GLU A 218 -21.01 7.76 17.41
N LEU A 219 -22.21 8.13 16.95
CA LEU A 219 -23.36 7.23 17.02
C LEU A 219 -23.28 6.21 15.88
N ALA A 220 -23.29 4.92 16.22
CA ALA A 220 -23.27 3.78 15.30
C ALA A 220 -24.47 2.83 15.55
N PRO A 221 -25.68 3.19 15.09
CA PRO A 221 -26.90 2.42 15.34
C PRO A 221 -26.85 0.92 14.96
N PRO A 222 -26.18 0.50 13.87
CA PRO A 222 -26.04 -0.90 13.48
C PRO A 222 -25.37 -1.80 14.53
N LEU A 223 -24.58 -1.24 15.47
CA LEU A 223 -23.97 -2.04 16.54
C LEU A 223 -25.03 -2.71 17.45
N SER A 224 -26.29 -2.25 17.43
CA SER A 224 -27.43 -2.95 18.05
C SER A 224 -27.72 -4.35 17.46
N LYS A 225 -27.14 -4.66 16.29
CA LYS A 225 -27.28 -5.95 15.60
C LYS A 225 -26.01 -6.81 15.70
N THR A 226 -25.09 -6.45 16.60
CA THR A 226 -23.86 -7.21 16.81
C THR A 226 -24.20 -8.60 17.37
N PRO A 227 -23.74 -9.70 16.74
CA PRO A 227 -23.93 -11.05 17.24
C PRO A 227 -23.13 -11.26 18.54
N LYS A 228 -23.60 -12.15 19.42
CA LYS A 228 -22.98 -12.41 20.72
C LYS A 228 -21.53 -12.88 20.61
N GLU A 229 -21.22 -13.61 19.55
CA GLU A 229 -19.89 -14.13 19.25
C GLU A 229 -18.86 -13.04 18.93
N ALA A 230 -19.32 -11.82 18.59
CA ALA A 230 -18.49 -10.65 18.36
C ALA A 230 -18.59 -9.62 19.51
N LEU A 231 -19.17 -9.99 20.65
CA LEU A 231 -19.33 -9.10 21.81
C LEU A 231 -18.48 -9.57 22.99
N GLY A 232 -17.68 -8.65 23.52
CA GLY A 232 -17.12 -8.72 24.86
C GLY A 232 -18.11 -8.18 25.88
N THR A 233 -17.68 -8.10 27.13
CA THR A 233 -18.49 -7.52 28.21
C THR A 233 -17.65 -6.53 28.99
N VAL A 234 -18.22 -5.36 29.22
CA VAL A 234 -17.68 -4.34 30.11
C VAL A 234 -18.69 -4.04 31.21
N TYR A 235 -18.21 -3.99 32.45
CA TYR A 235 -19.00 -3.65 33.62
C TYR A 235 -18.80 -2.17 33.94
N MET A 236 -19.89 -1.40 33.89
CA MET A 236 -19.90 0.05 34.09
C MET A 236 -20.67 0.37 35.38
N PHE A 237 -20.05 1.13 36.27
CA PHE A 237 -20.60 1.37 37.61
C PHE A 237 -21.46 2.62 37.65
N THR A 238 -22.70 2.49 38.11
CA THR A 238 -23.70 3.57 38.14
C THR A 238 -23.83 4.24 39.52
N ASP A 239 -23.20 3.65 40.54
CA ASP A 239 -23.07 4.18 41.89
C ASP A 239 -21.84 3.57 42.59
N GLY A 240 -21.65 3.92 43.86
CA GLY A 240 -20.58 3.37 44.69
C GLY A 240 -19.45 4.36 44.96
N ILE A 241 -18.21 3.95 44.72
CA ILE A 241 -17.03 4.81 44.94
C ILE A 241 -16.90 5.76 43.75
N GLU A 242 -16.95 7.07 44.03
CA GLU A 242 -16.72 8.12 43.03
C GLU A 242 -15.31 7.99 42.39
N GLY A 243 -15.22 8.22 41.09
CA GLY A 243 -13.98 8.05 40.34
C GLY A 243 -14.07 8.51 38.88
N ASP A 244 -13.09 8.09 38.09
CA ASP A 244 -12.94 8.52 36.70
C ASP A 244 -13.59 7.58 35.68
N GLY A 245 -14.38 6.59 36.13
CA GLY A 245 -15.23 5.80 35.23
C GLY A 245 -16.23 6.66 34.47
N ILE A 246 -16.78 6.11 33.40
CA ILE A 246 -17.65 6.80 32.43
C ILE A 246 -18.87 7.46 33.09
N GLN A 247 -19.45 6.79 34.09
CA GLN A 247 -20.61 7.28 34.86
C GLN A 247 -20.21 8.07 36.12
N GLY A 248 -18.92 8.37 36.31
CA GLY A 248 -18.40 9.14 37.46
C GLY A 248 -18.09 8.31 38.72
N PHE A 249 -18.09 6.99 38.62
CA PHE A 249 -17.73 6.07 39.69
C PHE A 249 -16.41 5.37 39.36
N GLN A 250 -16.14 4.22 39.97
CA GLN A 250 -14.91 3.47 39.70
C GLN A 250 -14.76 3.11 38.20
N HIS A 251 -13.52 2.80 37.83
CA HIS A 251 -13.17 2.33 36.49
C HIS A 251 -13.92 1.06 36.08
N GLU A 252 -14.12 0.93 34.78
CA GLU A 252 -14.78 -0.20 34.15
C GLU A 252 -13.96 -1.48 34.31
N VAL A 253 -14.65 -2.62 34.41
CA VAL A 253 -14.02 -3.95 34.44
C VAL A 253 -14.34 -4.67 33.14
N PHE A 254 -13.32 -5.16 32.46
CA PHE A 254 -13.43 -5.91 31.20
C PHE A 254 -13.41 -7.41 31.46
N SER A 255 -14.15 -8.16 30.65
CA SER A 255 -14.16 -9.63 30.73
C SER A 255 -12.94 -10.29 30.10
N HIS A 256 -12.31 -9.66 29.12
CA HIS A 256 -11.17 -10.21 28.38
C HIS A 256 -10.24 -9.10 27.87
N THR A 257 -9.03 -9.48 27.48
CA THR A 257 -8.04 -8.64 26.81
C THR A 257 -7.66 -9.26 25.47
N PRO A 258 -6.96 -8.54 24.58
CA PRO A 258 -6.47 -9.10 23.33
C PRO A 258 -5.66 -10.39 23.44
N ALA A 259 -5.15 -10.74 24.63
CA ALA A 259 -4.48 -12.01 24.86
C ALA A 259 -5.41 -13.24 24.78
N GLN A 260 -6.72 -13.08 25.06
CA GLN A 260 -7.72 -14.13 24.94
C GLN A 260 -8.36 -14.11 23.55
N LEU A 261 -7.61 -14.53 22.51
CA LEU A 261 -7.96 -14.38 21.09
C LEU A 261 -9.39 -14.83 20.72
N ASP A 262 -9.86 -15.96 21.26
CA ASP A 262 -11.17 -16.52 20.92
C ASP A 262 -12.34 -15.87 21.68
N GLN A 263 -12.06 -14.92 22.58
CA GLN A 263 -13.04 -14.34 23.51
C GLN A 263 -13.03 -12.80 23.50
N TYR A 264 -11.87 -12.20 23.22
CA TYR A 264 -11.75 -10.77 23.12
C TYR A 264 -12.56 -10.22 21.95
N SER A 265 -13.22 -9.09 22.17
CA SER A 265 -13.78 -8.23 21.15
C SER A 265 -13.53 -6.79 21.57
N ALA A 266 -13.31 -5.89 20.61
CA ALA A 266 -13.33 -4.45 20.86
C ALA A 266 -14.76 -3.92 21.09
N LEU A 267 -15.77 -4.61 20.56
CA LEU A 267 -17.17 -4.28 20.80
C LEU A 267 -17.60 -4.86 22.15
N GLN A 268 -17.96 -4.01 23.09
CA GLN A 268 -18.34 -4.41 24.44
C GLN A 268 -19.83 -4.19 24.67
N SER A 269 -20.53 -5.24 25.08
CA SER A 269 -21.85 -5.08 25.72
C SER A 269 -21.68 -4.48 27.10
N VAL A 270 -22.45 -3.45 27.42
CA VAL A 270 -22.42 -2.79 28.72
C VAL A 270 -23.35 -3.52 29.69
N ILE A 271 -22.78 -3.96 30.82
CA ILE A 271 -23.54 -4.37 32.01
C ILE A 271 -23.39 -3.26 33.04
N GLN A 272 -24.52 -2.71 33.48
CA GLN A 272 -24.52 -1.72 34.55
C GLN A 272 -24.47 -2.41 35.91
N VAL A 273 -23.61 -1.89 36.78
CA VAL A 273 -23.45 -2.35 38.15
C VAL A 273 -23.98 -1.29 39.10
N SER A 274 -24.85 -1.70 40.03
CA SER A 274 -25.37 -0.84 41.09
C SER A 274 -25.30 -1.51 42.46
N TRP A 275 -24.95 -0.77 43.49
CA TRP A 275 -24.92 -1.19 44.88
C TRP A 275 -26.32 -1.23 45.47
N LYS A 276 -26.65 -2.31 46.21
CA LYS A 276 -27.91 -2.35 46.94
C LYS A 276 -27.86 -1.44 48.17
N ILE A 277 -29.01 -0.84 48.48
CA ILE A 277 -29.18 0.04 49.65
C ILE A 277 -28.65 -0.62 50.92
N GLY A 278 -27.78 0.11 51.63
CA GLY A 278 -27.20 -0.33 52.91
C GLY A 278 -25.95 -1.19 52.81
N GLN A 279 -25.45 -1.48 51.60
CA GLN A 279 -24.13 -2.07 51.39
C GLN A 279 -23.05 -1.00 51.46
N ASN A 280 -21.82 -1.41 51.79
CA ASN A 280 -20.65 -0.55 51.75
C ASN A 280 -19.92 -0.76 50.41
N PRO A 281 -19.84 0.27 49.55
CA PRO A 281 -19.11 0.17 48.29
C PRO A 281 -17.63 -0.13 48.47
N GLU A 282 -17.08 -0.94 47.58
CA GLU A 282 -15.65 -1.24 47.44
C GLU A 282 -15.26 -1.26 45.95
N ILE A 283 -13.95 -1.22 45.66
CA ILE A 283 -13.46 -1.31 44.29
C ILE A 283 -13.54 -2.76 43.82
N PHE A 284 -14.02 -2.96 42.59
CA PHE A 284 -13.92 -4.24 41.88
C PHE A 284 -12.99 -4.06 40.68
N ASP A 285 -11.98 -4.91 40.60
CA ASP A 285 -10.95 -4.91 39.57
C ASP A 285 -10.90 -6.25 38.79
N SER A 286 -11.89 -7.12 39.01
CA SER A 286 -12.04 -8.40 38.33
C SER A 286 -13.51 -8.80 38.18
N VAL A 287 -13.82 -9.56 37.14
CA VAL A 287 -15.18 -10.08 36.91
C VAL A 287 -15.56 -11.08 37.99
N GLU A 288 -14.60 -11.82 38.52
CA GLU A 288 -14.76 -12.74 39.64
C GLU A 288 -15.30 -12.00 40.88
N ALA A 289 -14.69 -10.87 41.26
CA ALA A 289 -15.16 -10.07 42.39
C ALA A 289 -16.58 -9.53 42.19
N ILE A 290 -16.93 -9.13 40.97
CA ILE A 290 -18.29 -8.68 40.62
C ILE A 290 -19.28 -9.83 40.79
N LYS A 291 -18.97 -11.02 40.26
CA LYS A 291 -19.83 -12.21 40.39
C LYS A 291 -20.02 -12.62 41.84
N GLU A 292 -18.95 -12.63 42.64
CA GLU A 292 -19.04 -12.91 44.08
C GLU A 292 -19.93 -11.89 44.82
N ALA A 293 -19.84 -10.60 44.44
CA ALA A 293 -20.68 -9.56 44.99
C ALA A 293 -22.16 -9.71 44.60
N GLU A 294 -22.43 -10.12 43.36
CA GLU A 294 -23.78 -10.40 42.85
C GLU A 294 -24.39 -11.62 43.57
N GLU A 295 -23.66 -12.75 43.66
CA GLU A 295 -24.08 -13.96 44.38
C GLU A 295 -24.31 -13.67 45.88
N GLY A 296 -23.46 -12.83 46.47
CA GLY A 296 -23.61 -12.28 47.81
C GLY A 296 -24.76 -11.27 47.95
N LYS A 297 -25.48 -10.97 46.87
CA LYS A 297 -26.61 -10.03 46.78
C LYS A 297 -26.25 -8.60 47.18
N ARG A 298 -24.99 -8.20 47.10
CA ARG A 298 -24.52 -6.85 47.44
C ARG A 298 -24.76 -5.84 46.33
N ILE A 299 -24.72 -6.30 45.09
CA ILE A 299 -24.97 -5.51 43.90
C ILE A 299 -26.15 -6.07 43.09
N THR A 300 -26.59 -5.30 42.11
CA THR A 300 -27.45 -5.70 41.01
C THR A 300 -26.68 -5.50 39.70
N LEU A 301 -26.81 -6.46 38.80
CA LEU A 301 -26.32 -6.37 37.42
C LEU A 301 -27.51 -6.15 36.49
N GLU A 302 -27.42 -5.15 35.62
CA GLU A 302 -28.40 -4.87 34.58
C GLU A 302 -27.74 -5.02 33.21
N GLU A 303 -28.16 -6.04 32.45
CA GLU A 303 -27.78 -6.17 31.05
C GLU A 303 -28.49 -5.09 30.23
N THR A 304 -27.74 -4.35 29.41
CA THR A 304 -28.27 -3.31 28.55
C THR A 304 -28.17 -3.72 27.08
N ASP A 305 -28.92 -3.04 26.20
CA ASP A 305 -28.77 -3.16 24.75
C ASP A 305 -27.64 -2.25 24.20
N VAL A 306 -26.84 -1.66 25.08
CA VAL A 306 -25.76 -0.73 24.72
C VAL A 306 -24.50 -1.50 24.36
N VAL A 307 -23.97 -1.19 23.19
CA VAL A 307 -22.69 -1.66 22.67
C VAL A 307 -21.79 -0.45 22.48
N ILE A 308 -20.58 -0.51 23.02
CA ILE A 308 -19.53 0.49 22.82
C ILE A 308 -18.38 -0.13 22.03
N ASN A 309 -17.80 0.61 21.10
CA ASN A 309 -16.52 0.27 20.48
C ASN A 309 -15.41 0.77 21.41
N ALA A 310 -14.79 -0.15 22.15
CA ALA A 310 -13.79 0.12 23.17
C ALA A 310 -12.50 -0.69 22.97
N PRO A 311 -11.73 -0.43 21.90
CA PRO A 311 -10.49 -1.15 21.64
C PRO A 311 -9.44 -0.85 22.72
N GLN A 312 -8.77 -1.90 23.19
CA GLN A 312 -7.70 -1.82 24.20
C GLN A 312 -6.36 -1.45 23.55
N ILE A 313 -5.69 -0.45 24.12
CA ILE A 313 -4.39 0.08 23.67
C ILE A 313 -3.23 -0.57 24.43
N ILE A 314 -3.36 -0.69 25.75
CA ILE A 314 -2.40 -1.37 26.63
C ILE A 314 -3.20 -2.35 27.50
N TRP A 315 -2.72 -3.58 27.62
CA TRP A 315 -3.26 -4.61 28.48
C TRP A 315 -2.11 -5.35 29.19
N PRO A 316 -2.39 -6.20 30.19
CA PRO A 316 -1.32 -6.80 30.99
C PRO A 316 -0.27 -7.59 30.22
N GLU A 317 -0.68 -8.21 29.13
CA GLU A 317 0.16 -9.06 28.28
C GLU A 317 0.85 -8.29 27.16
N GLY A 318 0.47 -7.03 26.89
CA GLY A 318 1.04 -6.29 25.77
C GLY A 318 0.36 -4.96 25.47
N GLN A 319 0.61 -4.45 24.27
CA GLN A 319 0.01 -3.22 23.77
C GLN A 319 -0.06 -3.29 22.26
N MET A 320 -0.86 -2.42 21.66
CA MET A 320 -0.86 -2.19 20.22
C MET A 320 0.53 -1.74 19.73
N LEU A 321 0.87 -2.10 18.49
CA LEU A 321 2.18 -1.79 17.92
C LEU A 321 2.32 -0.28 17.66
N VAL A 322 3.33 0.32 18.30
CA VAL A 322 3.78 1.68 17.99
C VAL A 322 4.70 1.62 16.77
N LYS A 323 4.36 2.40 15.75
CA LYS A 323 5.09 2.51 14.48
C LYS A 323 6.52 3.00 14.72
N GLU A 324 7.49 2.36 14.07
CA GLU A 324 8.91 2.73 14.19
C GLU A 324 9.19 4.14 13.63
N ASN A 325 8.69 4.42 12.42
CA ASN A 325 8.78 5.76 11.83
C ASN A 325 7.55 6.59 12.22
N LYS A 326 7.77 7.51 13.17
CA LYS A 326 6.74 8.42 13.68
C LYS A 326 6.48 9.66 12.81
N THR A 327 7.29 9.87 11.77
CA THR A 327 7.14 11.04 10.88
C THR A 327 6.14 10.71 9.79
N LEU A 328 5.04 11.45 9.75
CA LEU A 328 4.00 11.30 8.74
C LEU A 328 4.24 12.21 7.53
N SER A 329 3.93 11.66 6.36
CA SER A 329 3.81 12.33 5.06
C SER A 329 2.59 11.79 4.30
N ASP A 330 2.22 12.42 3.19
CA ASP A 330 1.12 11.94 2.35
C ASP A 330 1.38 10.54 1.78
N ASP A 331 2.66 10.14 1.66
CA ASP A 331 3.09 8.82 1.16
C ASP A 331 3.42 7.82 2.29
N THR A 332 2.96 8.07 3.52
CA THR A 332 3.24 7.19 4.66
C THR A 332 2.75 5.77 4.37
N PRO A 333 3.62 4.74 4.48
CA PRO A 333 3.19 3.36 4.29
C PRO A 333 2.12 2.96 5.29
N TYR A 334 1.07 2.32 4.78
CA TYR A 334 -0.07 1.88 5.57
C TYR A 334 0.32 0.84 6.63
N GLY A 335 1.29 -0.04 6.34
CA GLY A 335 1.71 -1.11 7.25
C GLY A 335 2.70 -0.69 8.36
N GLY A 336 2.98 -1.61 9.28
CA GLY A 336 4.02 -1.45 10.31
C GLY A 336 3.59 -0.66 11.56
N GLY A 337 2.30 -0.65 11.87
CA GLY A 337 1.73 0.00 13.06
C GLY A 337 0.91 1.25 12.74
N GLN A 338 -0.18 1.43 13.49
CA GLN A 338 -1.13 2.55 13.36
C GLN A 338 -1.00 3.58 14.48
N ILE A 339 -0.19 3.29 15.51
CA ILE A 339 0.04 4.22 16.63
C ILE A 339 1.38 4.92 16.44
N ILE A 340 1.39 6.23 16.62
CA ILE A 340 2.59 7.10 16.61
C ILE A 340 3.17 7.20 18.02
N ASP A 341 2.31 7.38 19.02
CA ASP A 341 2.73 7.59 20.40
C ASP A 341 1.66 7.16 21.41
N ILE A 342 2.11 6.69 22.57
CA ILE A 342 1.23 6.38 23.72
C ILE A 342 1.79 7.12 24.92
N ASN A 343 1.00 8.02 25.48
CA ASN A 343 1.37 8.84 26.62
C ASN A 343 0.48 8.47 27.82
N GLN A 344 1.02 7.65 28.73
CA GLN A 344 0.32 7.21 29.93
C GLN A 344 0.21 8.30 31.01
N GLU A 345 1.09 9.31 30.99
CA GLU A 345 1.01 10.44 31.95
C GLU A 345 -0.18 11.34 31.63
N ASN A 346 -0.37 11.65 30.34
CA ASN A 346 -1.48 12.46 29.85
C ASN A 346 -2.71 11.63 29.47
N MET A 347 -2.66 10.31 29.64
CA MET A 347 -3.71 9.37 29.23
C MET A 347 -4.20 9.62 27.79
N THR A 348 -3.26 9.64 26.83
CA THR A 348 -3.57 9.85 25.41
C THR A 348 -2.83 8.86 24.52
N VAL A 349 -3.42 8.54 23.37
CA VAL A 349 -2.80 7.77 22.29
C VAL A 349 -2.91 8.57 21.01
N THR A 350 -1.83 8.62 20.24
CA THR A 350 -1.80 9.29 18.94
C THR A 350 -1.77 8.25 17.83
N PHE A 351 -2.84 8.18 17.04
CA PHE A 351 -2.95 7.32 15.87
C PHE A 351 -2.54 8.03 14.57
N VAL A 352 -2.22 7.24 13.55
CA VAL A 352 -2.26 7.69 12.15
C VAL A 352 -3.72 7.68 11.70
N ALA A 353 -4.26 8.85 11.38
CA ALA A 353 -5.56 9.00 10.76
C ALA A 353 -5.39 9.08 9.24
N HIS A 354 -6.04 8.15 8.55
CA HIS A 354 -5.99 7.99 7.09
C HIS A 354 -7.16 8.71 6.46
N ARG A 355 -6.91 9.42 5.37
CA ARG A 355 -7.93 10.08 4.57
C ARG A 355 -8.59 9.09 3.61
N GLY A 356 -9.92 9.11 3.55
CA GLY A 356 -10.71 8.38 2.55
C GLY A 356 -11.89 9.21 2.06
N TRP A 357 -12.81 8.55 1.35
CA TRP A 357 -14.08 9.15 0.90
C TRP A 357 -15.28 8.54 1.62
N GLY A 358 -16.19 9.42 2.05
CA GLY A 358 -17.54 9.04 2.46
C GLY A 358 -18.40 8.64 1.25
N PRO A 359 -19.63 8.17 1.47
CA PRO A 359 -20.50 7.66 0.41
C PRO A 359 -20.86 8.69 -0.66
N ASP A 360 -20.83 9.98 -0.30
CA ASP A 360 -21.15 11.14 -1.14
C ASP A 360 -19.91 11.88 -1.67
N GLY A 361 -18.71 11.34 -1.47
CA GLY A 361 -17.44 11.97 -1.86
C GLY A 361 -16.91 13.00 -0.86
N SER A 362 -17.57 13.17 0.29
CA SER A 362 -17.03 13.93 1.40
C SER A 362 -15.71 13.33 1.90
N THR A 363 -14.82 14.20 2.41
CA THR A 363 -13.57 13.72 3.01
C THR A 363 -13.85 13.17 4.41
N VAL A 364 -13.42 11.94 4.66
CA VAL A 364 -13.45 11.30 5.98
C VAL A 364 -12.04 10.97 6.44
N TYR A 365 -11.87 10.90 7.75
CA TYR A 365 -10.66 10.39 8.39
C TYR A 365 -11.00 9.20 9.27
N TYR A 366 -10.14 8.20 9.27
CA TYR A 366 -10.34 6.99 10.06
C TYR A 366 -9.02 6.49 10.65
N ILE A 367 -9.11 5.81 11.79
CA ILE A 367 -8.00 5.05 12.38
C ILE A 367 -8.28 3.56 12.18
N VAL A 368 -7.32 2.68 12.51
CA VAL A 368 -7.53 1.23 12.51
C VAL A 368 -7.07 0.65 13.83
N THR A 369 -7.94 -0.09 14.52
CA THR A 369 -7.69 -0.55 15.89
C THR A 369 -7.51 -2.06 15.98
N ASP A 370 -8.28 -2.81 15.20
CA ASP A 370 -8.18 -4.26 15.11
C ASP A 370 -8.71 -4.79 13.77
N ALA A 371 -8.34 -6.01 13.43
CA ALA A 371 -8.77 -6.66 12.19
C ALA A 371 -8.77 -8.18 12.31
N THR A 372 -9.47 -8.81 11.37
CA THR A 372 -9.39 -10.24 11.07
C THR A 372 -9.41 -10.43 9.55
N PRO A 373 -8.68 -11.40 8.97
CA PRO A 373 -7.83 -12.40 9.62
C PRO A 373 -6.47 -11.85 10.07
N SER A 374 -5.62 -12.72 10.63
CA SER A 374 -4.33 -12.34 11.20
C SER A 374 -3.37 -11.69 10.20
N GLY A 375 -3.39 -12.10 8.92
CA GLY A 375 -2.48 -11.54 7.90
C GLY A 375 -2.60 -10.02 7.73
N PRO A 376 -3.79 -9.48 7.39
CA PRO A 376 -4.01 -8.03 7.39
C PRO A 376 -3.75 -7.36 8.73
N ALA A 377 -4.15 -7.98 9.85
CA ALA A 377 -3.91 -7.41 11.19
C ALA A 377 -2.41 -7.21 11.47
N GLU A 378 -1.59 -8.23 11.20
CA GLU A 378 -0.13 -8.19 11.35
C GLU A 378 0.51 -7.17 10.41
N MET A 379 0.09 -7.13 9.14
CA MET A 379 0.58 -6.14 8.17
C MET A 379 0.33 -4.71 8.64
N MET A 380 -0.88 -4.42 9.12
CA MET A 380 -1.26 -3.09 9.62
C MET A 380 -0.63 -2.79 10.99
N GLY A 381 -0.20 -3.80 11.74
CA GLY A 381 0.28 -3.66 13.10
C GLY A 381 -0.84 -3.33 14.09
N VAL A 382 -2.01 -3.93 13.90
CA VAL A 382 -3.19 -3.78 14.76
C VAL A 382 -3.52 -5.09 15.45
N THR A 383 -4.40 -5.04 16.44
CA THR A 383 -4.81 -6.23 17.18
C THR A 383 -5.52 -7.23 16.26
N TYR A 384 -5.14 -8.51 16.34
CA TYR A 384 -5.88 -9.57 15.67
C TYR A 384 -7.09 -9.97 16.51
N THR A 385 -8.30 -9.84 15.95
CA THR A 385 -9.56 -10.10 16.66
C THR A 385 -10.44 -11.07 15.89
N PRO A 386 -10.23 -12.40 16.04
CA PRO A 386 -10.96 -13.42 15.30
C PRO A 386 -12.48 -13.37 15.49
N THR A 387 -12.95 -12.96 16.67
CA THR A 387 -14.39 -12.84 17.02
C THR A 387 -15.14 -11.91 16.07
N SER A 388 -14.47 -10.87 15.55
CA SER A 388 -15.01 -9.93 14.56
C SER A 388 -15.42 -10.60 13.25
N ALA A 389 -14.93 -11.80 12.93
CA ALA A 389 -15.32 -12.55 11.73
C ALA A 389 -16.84 -12.85 11.72
N SER A 390 -17.44 -13.01 12.90
CA SER A 390 -18.88 -13.23 13.06
C SER A 390 -19.74 -12.05 12.52
N LEU A 391 -19.12 -10.90 12.25
CA LEU A 391 -19.78 -9.73 11.69
C LEU A 391 -19.99 -9.79 10.17
N ILE A 392 -19.35 -10.73 9.46
CA ILE A 392 -19.34 -10.76 7.98
C ILE A 392 -20.72 -10.78 7.34
N THR A 393 -21.74 -11.28 8.04
CA THR A 393 -23.15 -11.26 7.59
C THR A 393 -24.06 -10.35 8.44
N SER A 394 -23.55 -9.77 9.53
CA SER A 394 -24.35 -8.95 10.44
C SER A 394 -24.46 -7.51 9.95
N PRO A 395 -25.63 -6.84 10.02
CA PRO A 395 -25.75 -5.41 9.71
C PRO A 395 -24.80 -4.51 10.51
N ALA A 396 -24.26 -4.99 11.64
CA ALA A 396 -23.28 -4.27 12.44
C ALA A 396 -21.97 -3.97 11.68
N ALA A 397 -21.64 -4.70 10.61
CA ALA A 397 -20.53 -4.34 9.72
C ALA A 397 -21.04 -3.80 8.38
N VAL A 398 -20.48 -2.68 7.91
CA VAL A 398 -20.93 -1.96 6.71
C VAL A 398 -19.91 -2.10 5.59
N GLU A 399 -20.29 -1.90 4.33
CA GLU A 399 -19.35 -2.03 3.21
C GLU A 399 -18.32 -0.91 3.17
N LEU A 400 -17.05 -1.29 3.02
CA LEU A 400 -15.94 -0.40 2.67
C LEU A 400 -15.28 -0.92 1.40
N PHE A 401 -15.17 -0.07 0.39
CA PHE A 401 -14.62 -0.41 -0.91
C PHE A 401 -13.16 0.02 -1.02
N GLN A 402 -12.26 -0.91 -1.35
CA GLN A 402 -10.83 -0.67 -1.50
C GLN A 402 -10.38 -1.05 -2.91
N PHE A 403 -9.41 -0.32 -3.47
CA PHE A 403 -8.92 -0.55 -4.83
C PHE A 403 -7.68 -1.44 -4.81
N ARG A 404 -7.66 -2.54 -5.58
CA ARG A 404 -6.50 -3.45 -5.67
C ARG A 404 -5.61 -3.21 -6.89
N ASP A 405 -6.05 -2.36 -7.82
CA ASP A 405 -5.34 -1.97 -9.04
C ASP A 405 -5.80 -0.58 -9.52
N GLY A 406 -5.28 -0.13 -10.66
CA GLY A 406 -5.58 1.17 -11.24
C GLY A 406 -4.65 2.28 -10.72
N ILE A 407 -5.23 3.37 -10.26
CA ILE A 407 -4.51 4.59 -9.85
C ILE A 407 -3.77 4.35 -8.53
N LYS A 408 -2.45 4.59 -8.51
CA LYS A 408 -1.63 4.51 -7.29
C LYS A 408 -2.02 5.59 -6.30
N GLY A 409 -1.98 5.31 -5.00
CA GLY A 409 -2.39 6.29 -3.99
C GLY A 409 -2.14 5.83 -2.57
N SER A 410 -2.69 6.58 -1.61
CA SER A 410 -2.51 6.35 -0.17
C SER A 410 -3.46 5.28 0.41
N GLY A 411 -4.19 4.54 -0.44
CA GLY A 411 -5.08 3.47 0.01
C GLY A 411 -4.33 2.29 0.62
N PRO A 412 -5.02 1.43 1.40
CA PRO A 412 -4.38 0.39 2.22
C PRO A 412 -3.50 -0.61 1.46
N VAL A 413 -3.79 -0.81 0.17
CA VAL A 413 -3.05 -1.73 -0.72
C VAL A 413 -2.27 -1.00 -1.82
N GLY A 414 -2.01 0.31 -1.64
CA GLY A 414 -1.13 1.11 -2.51
C GLY A 414 -1.79 1.72 -3.74
N PHE A 415 -3.13 1.71 -3.79
CA PHE A 415 -3.92 2.35 -4.85
C PHE A 415 -4.76 3.47 -4.25
N GLN A 416 -5.74 3.96 -5.01
CA GLN A 416 -6.67 4.96 -4.54
C GLN A 416 -7.23 4.61 -3.13
N PRO A 417 -7.36 5.59 -2.21
CA PRO A 417 -8.04 5.39 -0.95
C PRO A 417 -9.47 4.81 -1.08
N GLY A 418 -9.96 4.25 0.02
CA GLY A 418 -11.25 3.59 0.03
C GLY A 418 -12.44 4.54 0.02
N ILE A 419 -13.58 4.03 -0.42
CA ILE A 419 -14.88 4.71 -0.39
C ILE A 419 -15.78 3.92 0.58
N ALA A 420 -16.33 4.59 1.58
CA ALA A 420 -17.25 3.98 2.53
C ALA A 420 -18.70 4.03 2.04
N ALA A 421 -19.50 3.02 2.41
CA ALA A 421 -20.93 3.02 2.12
C ALA A 421 -21.77 3.88 3.09
N ALA A 422 -21.16 4.35 4.18
CA ALA A 422 -21.79 5.18 5.20
C ALA A 422 -20.75 6.11 5.86
N ALA A 423 -21.19 7.20 6.45
CA ALA A 423 -20.38 8.12 7.25
C ALA A 423 -21.12 8.53 8.54
N PRO A 424 -20.41 9.03 9.57
CA PRO A 424 -21.04 9.49 10.80
C PRO A 424 -22.22 10.44 10.56
N GLY A 425 -23.36 10.16 11.20
CA GLY A 425 -24.63 10.84 10.97
C GLY A 425 -25.60 10.03 10.10
N ASP A 426 -25.13 9.05 9.34
CA ASP A 426 -26.00 8.11 8.62
C ASP A 426 -26.57 7.04 9.57
N GLU A 427 -27.83 6.63 9.36
CA GLU A 427 -28.47 5.56 10.15
C GLU A 427 -27.74 4.21 10.03
N ASN A 428 -27.01 4.01 8.93
CA ASN A 428 -26.25 2.79 8.65
C ASN A 428 -24.75 2.93 8.92
N TYR A 429 -24.27 3.99 9.57
CA TYR A 429 -22.85 4.10 9.93
C TYR A 429 -22.44 3.11 11.02
N SER A 430 -21.27 2.50 10.87
CA SER A 430 -20.64 1.64 11.86
C SER A 430 -19.12 1.75 11.78
N PRO A 431 -18.37 1.62 12.88
CA PRO A 431 -16.91 1.51 12.85
C PRO A 431 -16.42 0.17 12.28
N MET A 432 -17.31 -0.82 12.12
CA MET A 432 -16.95 -2.15 11.62
C MET A 432 -17.19 -2.24 10.12
N TRP A 433 -16.16 -2.64 9.38
CA TRP A 433 -16.21 -2.67 7.92
C TRP A 433 -15.99 -4.08 7.38
N ARG A 434 -16.87 -4.50 6.47
CA ARG A 434 -16.61 -5.62 5.57
C ARG A 434 -15.98 -5.10 4.29
N ILE A 435 -14.81 -5.64 3.95
CA ILE A 435 -14.01 -5.08 2.86
C ILE A 435 -14.45 -5.67 1.53
N PHE A 436 -14.76 -4.80 0.58
CA PHE A 436 -14.95 -5.15 -0.83
C PHE A 436 -13.76 -4.65 -1.64
N MET A 437 -13.18 -5.53 -2.46
CA MET A 437 -12.12 -5.18 -3.40
C MET A 437 -12.71 -4.79 -4.74
N ILE A 438 -12.33 -3.61 -5.20
CA ILE A 438 -12.55 -3.09 -6.54
C ILE A 438 -11.32 -3.42 -7.38
N SER A 439 -11.56 -4.00 -8.56
CA SER A 439 -10.56 -4.05 -9.63
C SER A 439 -11.10 -3.55 -10.95
N TRP A 440 -10.25 -2.80 -11.63
CA TRP A 440 -10.43 -2.35 -12.98
C TRP A 440 -10.27 -3.51 -13.96
N ASN A 441 -11.21 -3.63 -14.89
CA ASN A 441 -11.09 -4.59 -15.98
C ASN A 441 -9.99 -4.16 -16.97
N ASP A 442 -9.77 -2.85 -17.09
CA ASP A 442 -8.66 -2.25 -17.82
C ASP A 442 -7.97 -1.18 -16.94
N PRO A 443 -6.99 -1.58 -16.11
CA PRO A 443 -6.33 -0.68 -15.17
C PRO A 443 -5.62 0.52 -15.82
N GLU A 444 -5.25 0.44 -17.10
CA GLU A 444 -4.59 1.53 -17.81
C GLU A 444 -5.53 2.71 -18.08
N ASN A 445 -6.84 2.45 -18.06
CA ASN A 445 -7.92 3.41 -18.26
C ASN A 445 -8.67 3.75 -16.96
N ALA A 446 -8.06 3.43 -15.80
CA ALA A 446 -8.63 3.76 -14.51
C ALA A 446 -8.84 5.28 -14.34
N SER A 447 -9.96 5.64 -13.72
CA SER A 447 -10.29 7.01 -13.33
C SER A 447 -10.50 7.09 -11.82
N VAL A 448 -10.40 8.28 -11.24
CA VAL A 448 -10.72 8.45 -9.81
C VAL A 448 -12.22 8.23 -9.61
N LEU A 449 -12.58 7.37 -8.65
CA LEU A 449 -13.96 7.25 -8.17
C LEU A 449 -14.04 7.90 -6.79
N GLU A 450 -15.06 8.67 -6.47
CA GLU A 450 -15.13 9.38 -5.17
C GLU A 450 -16.36 8.97 -4.37
N THR A 451 -17.39 8.43 -5.02
CA THR A 451 -18.69 8.15 -4.41
C THR A 451 -19.11 6.70 -4.56
N LYS A 452 -20.07 6.27 -3.73
CA LYS A 452 -20.71 4.97 -3.91
C LYS A 452 -21.49 4.87 -5.23
N ALA A 453 -22.04 5.99 -5.70
CA ALA A 453 -22.74 6.06 -6.97
C ALA A 453 -21.80 5.82 -8.17
N ASP A 454 -20.54 6.28 -8.09
CA ASP A 454 -19.53 6.02 -9.12
C ASP A 454 -19.23 4.53 -9.22
N ILE A 455 -19.04 3.85 -8.07
CA ILE A 455 -18.82 2.40 -8.03
C ILE A 455 -19.98 1.67 -8.70
N ASP A 456 -21.22 2.00 -8.35
CA ASP A 456 -22.40 1.34 -8.90
C ASP A 456 -22.56 1.56 -10.40
N ALA A 457 -22.28 2.78 -10.88
CA ALA A 457 -22.30 3.11 -12.30
C ALA A 457 -21.23 2.31 -13.07
N PHE A 458 -19.98 2.34 -12.60
CA PHE A 458 -18.85 1.68 -13.28
C PHE A 458 -18.98 0.16 -13.25
N GLN A 459 -19.53 -0.41 -12.16
CA GLN A 459 -19.80 -1.83 -12.08
C GLN A 459 -20.91 -2.24 -13.07
N LYS A 460 -21.99 -1.44 -13.17
CA LYS A 460 -23.09 -1.69 -14.11
C LYS A 460 -22.64 -1.62 -15.57
N GLU A 461 -21.70 -0.74 -15.89
CA GLU A 461 -21.09 -0.62 -17.20
C GLU A 461 -20.04 -1.70 -17.50
N GLY A 462 -19.68 -2.52 -16.50
CA GLY A 462 -18.67 -3.57 -16.65
C GLY A 462 -17.26 -3.03 -16.76
N LEU A 463 -16.97 -1.85 -16.21
CA LEU A 463 -15.64 -1.25 -16.17
C LEU A 463 -14.82 -1.76 -14.97
N ILE A 464 -15.51 -2.08 -13.87
CA ILE A 464 -14.90 -2.62 -12.66
C ILE A 464 -15.63 -3.88 -12.20
N THR A 465 -14.92 -4.72 -11.45
CA THR A 465 -15.49 -5.81 -10.65
C THR A 465 -15.40 -5.45 -9.17
N VAL A 466 -16.45 -5.74 -8.42
CA VAL A 466 -16.48 -5.57 -6.97
C VAL A 466 -16.73 -6.92 -6.32
N SER A 467 -15.85 -7.36 -5.43
CA SER A 467 -15.93 -8.66 -4.77
C SER A 467 -15.55 -8.56 -3.30
N LEU A 468 -16.23 -9.33 -2.45
CA LEU A 468 -15.88 -9.42 -1.03
C LEU A 468 -14.43 -9.91 -0.87
N ALA A 469 -13.65 -9.23 -0.01
CA ALA A 469 -12.26 -9.58 0.24
C ALA A 469 -12.18 -10.79 1.17
N THR A 470 -11.43 -11.81 0.76
CA THR A 470 -11.18 -13.03 1.55
C THR A 470 -9.68 -13.34 1.64
N PRO A 471 -8.86 -12.45 2.24
CA PRO A 471 -7.45 -12.70 2.43
C PRO A 471 -7.28 -14.00 3.23
N MET A 472 -6.31 -14.82 2.85
CA MET A 472 -6.09 -16.15 3.44
C MET A 472 -7.30 -17.09 3.37
N ASN A 473 -8.26 -16.83 2.45
CA ASN A 473 -9.55 -17.54 2.36
C ASN A 473 -10.42 -17.43 3.63
N SER A 474 -10.28 -16.33 4.38
CA SER A 474 -11.02 -16.07 5.61
C SER A 474 -11.82 -14.77 5.52
N ASP A 475 -12.83 -14.63 6.39
CA ASP A 475 -13.65 -13.43 6.48
C ASP A 475 -12.82 -12.21 6.87
N HIS A 476 -12.97 -11.11 6.13
CA HIS A 476 -12.23 -9.87 6.34
C HIS A 476 -13.12 -8.81 6.98
N ILE A 477 -12.89 -8.55 8.26
CA ILE A 477 -13.52 -7.47 9.00
C ILE A 477 -12.43 -6.58 9.59
N VAL A 478 -12.62 -5.27 9.49
CA VAL A 478 -11.69 -4.29 10.05
C VAL A 478 -12.47 -3.30 10.90
N ASN A 479 -11.99 -3.06 12.12
CA ASN A 479 -12.48 -1.99 12.99
C ASN A 479 -11.75 -0.69 12.62
N CYS A 480 -12.42 0.18 11.86
CA CYS A 480 -11.89 1.47 11.43
C CYS A 480 -12.87 2.59 11.80
N PRO A 481 -12.92 3.03 13.07
CA PRO A 481 -13.82 4.11 13.46
C PRO A 481 -13.45 5.40 12.71
N PHE A 482 -14.48 6.12 12.25
CA PHE A 482 -14.30 7.43 11.64
C PHE A 482 -14.18 8.47 12.72
N ILE A 483 -13.26 9.41 12.52
CA ILE A 483 -12.86 10.37 13.53
C ILE A 483 -12.63 11.74 12.88
N ASP A 484 -12.74 12.80 13.67
CA ASP A 484 -12.15 14.09 13.28
C ASP A 484 -10.78 14.26 13.96
N PRO A 485 -9.66 14.18 13.21
CA PRO A 485 -8.31 14.31 13.76
C PRO A 485 -7.95 15.75 14.14
N PHE A 486 -8.80 16.72 13.85
CA PHE A 486 -8.59 18.14 14.15
C PHE A 486 -9.39 18.61 15.36
N GLN A 487 -10.14 17.70 15.99
CA GLN A 487 -10.73 17.94 17.30
C GLN A 487 -9.64 18.32 18.29
N GLN A 488 -9.83 19.46 18.95
CA GLN A 488 -9.01 19.81 20.09
C GLN A 488 -9.58 19.08 21.29
N LEU A 489 -8.72 18.41 22.06
CA LEU A 489 -9.09 18.00 23.40
C LEU A 489 -9.50 19.27 24.14
N ASN A 490 -10.78 19.37 24.49
CA ASN A 490 -11.23 20.47 25.32
C ASN A 490 -10.45 20.33 26.63
N ALA A 491 -9.56 21.28 26.91
CA ALA A 491 -8.96 21.38 28.22
C ALA A 491 -10.13 21.60 29.19
N THR A 492 -10.58 20.54 29.85
CA THR A 492 -11.52 20.66 30.94
C THR A 492 -10.89 21.63 31.92
N SER A 493 -11.54 22.77 32.07
CA SER A 493 -11.23 23.76 33.07
C SER A 493 -11.12 23.06 34.41
N ASN A 494 -9.93 23.08 35.00
CA ASN A 494 -9.79 23.00 36.45
C ASN A 494 -10.66 24.12 37.04
N ASN A 495 -11.91 23.82 37.35
CA ASN A 495 -12.78 24.68 38.12
C ASN A 495 -13.05 23.99 39.45
N GLY A 496 -12.25 24.40 40.45
CA GLY A 496 -12.69 24.58 41.84
C GLY A 496 -12.74 23.35 42.71
#